data_AF-A0A327NUR5-F1
#
_entry.id   AF-A0A327NUR5-F1
#
_cell.length_a   1.000
_cell.length_b   1.000
_cell.length_c   1.000
_cell.angle_alpha   90.00
_cell.angle_beta   90.00
_cell.angle_gamma   90.00
#
_symmetry.space_group_name_H-M   'P 1'
#
loop_
_entity.id
_entity.type
_entity.pdbx_description
1 polymer ?
#
loop_
_entity_poly.entity_id
_entity_poly.type
_entity_poly.pdbx_seq_one_letter_code
_entity_poly.pdbx_strand_id
1 'polypeptide(L)' 'MEKENKLALCIGIGLAAGSALGTSIGTVIGSVQNDVGFGVSMGITFGSSIGLAVGIVFYFFTRKSEENERKDEV' A
#
# COMPACT_ATOMS: atom_id res chain seq x y z
N MET A 1 2.32 -4.27 -23.03
CA MET A 1 3.05 -4.88 -21.89
C MET A 1 3.41 -3.86 -20.79
N GLU A 2 3.52 -2.56 -21.07
CA GLU A 2 3.89 -1.56 -20.04
C GLU A 2 2.85 -1.33 -18.92
N LYS A 3 1.55 -1.43 -19.21
CA LYS A 3 0.48 -1.16 -18.22
C LYS A 3 0.46 -2.17 -17.07
N GLU A 4 0.73 -3.43 -17.39
CA GLU A 4 0.84 -4.54 -16.42
C GLU A 4 1.98 -4.28 -15.43
N ASN A 5 3.10 -3.75 -15.92
CA ASN A 5 4.28 -3.44 -15.10
C ASN A 5 4.02 -2.25 -14.16
N LYS A 6 3.31 -1.22 -14.63
CA LYS A 6 2.94 -0.05 -13.80
C LYS A 6 1.98 -0.43 -12.66
N LEU A 7 1.02 -1.32 -12.94
CA LEU A 7 0.10 -1.88 -11.95
C LEU A 7 0.85 -2.70 -10.90
N ALA A 8 1.68 -3.64 -11.35
CA ALA A 8 2.48 -4.47 -10.46
C ALA A 8 3.41 -3.63 -9.57
N LEU A 9 4.00 -2.57 -10.11
CA LEU A 9 4.89 -1.67 -9.39
C LEU A 9 4.13 -0.80 -8.36
N CYS A 10 2.96 -0.24 -8.71
CA CYS A 10 2.13 0.50 -7.74
C CYS A 10 1.66 -0.39 -6.59
N ILE A 11 1.19 -1.59 -6.90
CA ILE A 11 0.74 -2.56 -5.89
C ILE A 11 1.93 -3.02 -5.04
N GLY A 12 3.06 -3.34 -5.67
CA GLY A 12 4.27 -3.79 -4.98
C GLY A 12 4.82 -2.74 -4.02
N ILE A 13 4.89 -1.47 -4.45
CA ILE A 13 5.33 -0.35 -3.60
C ILE A 13 4.31 -0.11 -2.48
N GLY A 14 3.01 -0.08 -2.80
CA GLY A 14 1.96 0.11 -1.80
C GLY A 14 2.00 -0.97 -0.72
N LEU A 15 2.15 -2.23 -1.13
CA LEU A 15 2.26 -3.37 -0.21
C LEU A 15 3.55 -3.28 0.62
N ALA A 16 4.71 -3.06 0.00
CA ALA A 16 5.98 -2.96 0.72
C ALA A 16 5.99 -1.81 1.73
N ALA A 17 5.52 -0.63 1.33
CA ALA A 17 5.42 0.53 2.22
C ALA A 17 4.41 0.27 3.35
N GLY A 18 3.24 -0.28 3.04
CA GLY A 18 2.22 -0.60 4.03
C GLY A 18 2.68 -1.65 5.03
N SER A 19 3.34 -2.73 4.59
CA SER A 19 3.88 -3.77 5.48
C SER A 19 5.01 -3.22 6.37
N ALA A 20 5.90 -2.38 5.83
CA ALA A 20 6.98 -1.77 6.61
C ALA A 20 6.46 -0.80 7.69
N LEU A 21 5.52 0.08 7.31
CA LEU A 21 4.87 1.01 8.24
C LEU A 21 4.05 0.24 9.28
N GLY A 22 3.27 -0.74 8.85
CA GLY A 22 2.47 -1.60 9.72
C GLY A 22 3.33 -2.37 10.72
N THR A 23 4.46 -2.92 10.29
CA THR A 23 5.41 -3.60 11.17
C THR A 23 6.02 -2.65 12.19
N SER A 24 6.42 -1.45 11.77
CA SER A 24 6.97 -0.43 12.70
C SER A 24 5.95 0.01 13.73
N ILE A 25 4.72 0.31 13.32
CA ILE A 25 3.64 0.71 14.24
C ILE A 25 3.27 -0.47 15.16
N GLY A 26 3.14 -1.66 14.59
CA GLY A 26 2.82 -2.89 15.33
C GLY A 26 3.88 -3.28 16.36
N THR A 27 5.17 -3.13 16.03
CA THR A 27 6.27 -3.34 16.99
C THR A 27 6.21 -2.34 18.13
N VAL A 28 5.98 -1.06 17.85
CA VAL A 28 5.87 -0.03 18.90
C VAL A 28 4.69 -0.31 19.82
N ILE A 29 3.50 -0.57 19.26
CA ILE A 29 2.30 -0.87 20.05
C ILE A 29 2.49 -2.16 20.86
N GLY A 30 3.01 -3.22 20.23
CA GLY A 30 3.30 -4.48 20.90
C GLY A 30 4.35 -4.35 22.01
N SER A 31 5.36 -3.49 21.81
CA SER A 31 6.36 -3.18 22.84
C SER A 31 5.75 -2.45 24.03
N VAL A 32 4.77 -1.57 23.82
CA VAL A 32 4.04 -0.88 24.90
C VAL A 32 3.13 -1.85 25.66
N GLN A 33 2.54 -2.83 24.97
CA GLN A 33 1.64 -3.82 25.56
C GLN A 33 2.37 -5.01 26.24
N ASN A 34 3.71 -5.05 26.20
CA ASN A 34 4.55 -6.20 26.59
C ASN A 34 4.23 -7.49 25.78
N ASP A 35 3.65 -7.32 24.59
CA ASP A 35 3.18 -8.39 23.70
C ASP A 35 3.54 -8.05 22.25
N VAL A 36 4.86 -8.07 21.98
CA VAL A 36 5.44 -7.68 20.69
C VAL A 36 4.94 -8.60 19.56
N GLY A 37 4.73 -9.89 19.84
CA GLY A 37 4.21 -10.83 18.84
C GLY A 37 2.81 -10.50 18.35
N PHE A 38 1.92 -10.09 19.26
CA PHE A 38 0.57 -9.68 18.91
C PHE A 38 0.55 -8.33 18.18
N GLY A 39 1.34 -7.36 18.65
CA GLY A 39 1.45 -6.06 17.99
C GLY A 39 2.00 -6.17 16.56
N VAL A 40 3.04 -6.97 16.34
CA VAL A 40 3.64 -7.17 15.01
C VAL A 40 2.69 -7.89 14.06
N SER A 41 2.03 -8.97 14.51
CA SER A 41 1.07 -9.69 13.66
C SER A 41 -0.09 -8.79 13.26
N MET A 42 -0.65 -8.02 14.20
CA MET A 42 -1.71 -7.05 13.92
C MET A 42 -1.23 -5.94 12.98
N GLY A 43 -0.02 -5.41 13.21
CA GLY A 43 0.62 -4.40 12.39
C GLY A 43 0.89 -4.86 10.95
N ILE A 44 1.36 -6.09 10.75
CA ILE A 44 1.56 -6.67 9.41
C ILE A 44 0.22 -6.85 8.70
N THR A 45 -0.80 -7.38 9.37
CA THR A 45 -2.13 -7.59 8.77
C THR A 45 -2.77 -6.25 8.38
N PHE A 46 -2.81 -5.27 9.29
CA PHE A 46 -3.38 -3.96 9.00
C PHE A 46 -2.55 -3.19 7.98
N GLY A 47 -1.23 -3.16 8.15
CA GLY A 47 -0.31 -2.45 7.26
C GLY A 47 -0.35 -2.97 5.83
N SER A 48 -0.34 -4.30 5.65
CA SER A 48 -0.43 -4.91 4.31
C SER A 48 -1.80 -4.67 3.68
N SER A 49 -2.88 -4.73 4.46
CA SER A 49 -4.24 -4.45 3.97
C SER A 49 -4.40 -2.99 3.53
N ILE A 50 -3.92 -2.04 4.35
CA ILE A 50 -3.94 -0.62 4.03
C ILE A 50 -3.02 -0.32 2.85
N GLY A 51 -1.80 -0.86 2.84
CA GLY A 51 -0.84 -0.69 1.76
C GLY A 51 -1.37 -1.18 0.41
N LEU A 52 -2.04 -2.34 0.41
CA LEU A 52 -2.70 -2.88 -0.76
C LEU A 52 -3.88 -2.00 -1.20
N ALA A 53 -4.74 -1.57 -0.27
CA ALA A 53 -5.86 -0.69 -0.56
C ALA A 53 -5.39 0.66 -1.14
N VAL A 54 -4.36 1.26 -0.56
CA VAL A 54 -3.75 2.50 -1.06
C VAL A 54 -3.11 2.27 -2.42
N GLY A 55 -2.35 1.19 -2.63
CA GLY A 55 -1.77 0.87 -3.92
C GLY A 55 -2.82 0.69 -5.03
N ILE A 56 -3.93 0.02 -4.73
CA ILE A 56 -5.06 -0.16 -5.66
C ILE A 56 -5.79 1.15 -5.92
N VAL A 57 -6.11 1.92 -4.87
CA VAL A 57 -6.77 3.23 -5.00
C VAL A 57 -5.91 4.19 -5.79
N PHE A 58 -4.60 4.24 -5.51
CA PHE A 58 -3.65 5.11 -6.20
C PHE A 58 -3.46 4.69 -7.65
N TYR A 59 -3.40 3.37 -7.92
CA TYR A 59 -3.39 2.85 -9.29
C TYR A 59 -4.68 3.24 -10.04
N PHE A 60 -5.85 3.06 -9.42
CA PHE A 60 -7.13 3.40 -10.05
C PHE A 60 -7.25 4.91 -10.28
N PHE A 61 -6.75 5.72 -9.36
CA PHE A 61 -6.73 7.18 -9.45
C PHE A 61 -5.74 7.69 -10.51
N THR A 62 -4.55 7.08 -10.59
CA THR A 62 -3.55 7.36 -11.64
C THR A 62 -4.08 6.94 -13.01
N ARG A 63 -4.75 5.78 -13.10
CA ARG A 63 -5.39 5.32 -14.34
C ARG A 63 -6.55 6.23 -14.75
N LYS A 64 -7.29 6.79 -13.77
CA LYS A 64 -8.34 7.78 -14.01
C LYS A 64 -7.76 9.13 -14.49
N SER A 65 -6.54 9.47 -14.07
CA SER A 65 -5.83 10.66 -14.57
C SER A 65 -5.24 10.43 -15.97
N GLU A 66 -4.72 9.25 -16.29
CA GLU A 66 -4.29 8.90 -17.67
C GLU A 66 -5.45 8.83 -18.67
N GLU A 67 -6.68 8.54 -18.22
CA GLU A 67 -7.87 8.65 -19.07
C GLU A 67 -8.28 10.12 -19.31
N ASN A 68 -7.92 11.02 -18.38
CA ASN A 68 -8.21 12.45 -18.50
C ASN A 68 -7.14 13.19 -19.34
N GLU A 69 -5.90 12.72 -19.36
CA GLU A 69 -4.81 13.32 -20.17
C GLU A 69 -4.93 13.00 -21.67
N ARG A 70 -5.78 12.05 -22.07
CA ARG A 70 -6.13 11.80 -23.49
C ARG A 70 -7.27 12.68 -24.01
N LYS A 71 -7.75 13.62 -23.21
CA LYS A 71 -8.75 14.63 -23.62
C LYS A 71 -8.15 16.01 -23.86
N ASP A 72 -6.86 16.20 -23.56
CA ASP A 72 -6.15 17.47 -23.78
C ASP A 72 -5.38 17.50 -25.12
N GLU A 73 -5.49 16.45 -25.94
CA GLU A 73 -5.02 16.40 -27.33
C GLU A 73 -6.23 16.22 -28.27
N VAL A 74 -7.18 17.16 -28.21
CA VAL A 74 -8.24 17.38 -29.21
C VAL A 74 -8.10 18.81 -29.75
#